data_AF-A0A0F0I4W8-F1
#
_entry.id   AF-A0A0F0I4W8-F1
#
_cell.length_a   1.000
_cell.length_b   1.000
_cell.length_c   1.000
_cell.angle_alpha   90.00
_cell.angle_beta   90.00
_cell.angle_gamma   90.00
#
_symmetry.space_group_name_H-M   'P 1'
#
loop_
_entity.id
_entity.type
_entity.pdbx_description
1 polymer ?
#
loop_
_entity_poly.entity_id
_entity_poly.type
_entity_poly.pdbx_seq_one_letter_code
_entity_poly.pdbx_strand_id
1 'polypeptide(L)'
;MDHPKRVILRLQEADLDEADLYEPVRLYLEKNGRSIEELDTDRHFVHIQPPNPDIPQVDPKLHVVIDLEAEKYTGKLGPDFPYEVYRVRRVDGKLVMFGFKDGAWYQNFVRSTGAQAFES
;
A
#
# COMPACT_ATOMS: atom_id res chain seq x y z
N MET A 1 -10.51 -16.74 4.38
CA MET A 1 -9.56 -17.32 3.43
C MET A 1 -8.59 -16.23 3.08
N ASP A 2 -7.32 -16.43 3.43
CA ASP A 2 -6.28 -15.49 3.06
C ASP A 2 -6.07 -15.61 1.54
N HIS A 3 -6.26 -14.52 0.82
CA HIS A 3 -6.05 -14.44 -0.62
C HIS A 3 -4.81 -13.58 -0.88
N PRO A 4 -3.74 -14.13 -1.48
CA PRO A 4 -2.55 -13.36 -1.79
C PRO A 4 -2.89 -12.15 -2.66
N LYS A 5 -2.43 -10.97 -2.24
CA LYS A 5 -2.68 -9.70 -2.94
C LYS A 5 -1.70 -8.61 -2.53
N ARG A 6 -1.56 -7.60 -3.38
CA ARG A 6 -0.83 -6.36 -3.13
C ARG A 6 -1.79 -5.28 -2.65
N VAL A 7 -1.52 -4.72 -1.48
CA VAL A 7 -2.24 -3.58 -0.94
C VAL A 7 -1.38 -2.34 -1.12
N ILE A 8 -1.94 -1.28 -1.68
CA ILE A 8 -1.26 0.00 -1.86
C ILE A 8 -2.00 1.05 -1.04
N LEU A 9 -1.36 1.53 0.02
CA LEU A 9 -1.85 2.63 0.85
C LEU A 9 -1.21 3.92 0.34
N ARG A 10 -2.03 4.80 -0.23
CA ARG A 10 -1.59 6.08 -0.80
C ARG A 10 -1.87 7.22 0.17
N LEU A 11 -0.82 7.90 0.61
CA LEU A 11 -0.86 8.98 1.60
C LEU A 11 -0.07 10.21 1.13
N GLN A 12 -0.37 11.37 1.71
CA GLN A 12 0.55 12.52 1.64
C GLN A 12 1.76 12.23 2.51
N GLU A 13 2.92 12.72 2.09
CA GLU A 13 4.14 12.65 2.91
C GLU A 13 3.93 13.30 4.29
N ALA A 14 3.24 14.44 4.34
CA ALA A 14 2.91 15.12 5.58
C ALA A 14 1.95 14.35 6.52
N ASP A 15 1.27 13.30 6.04
CA ASP A 15 0.40 12.46 6.87
C ASP A 15 1.18 11.29 7.53
N LEU A 16 2.35 10.94 6.99
CA LEU A 16 3.19 9.87 7.50
C LEU A 16 3.92 10.34 8.76
N ASP A 17 3.87 9.51 9.81
CA ASP A 17 4.75 9.68 10.95
C ASP A 17 6.09 9.00 10.65
N GLU A 18 7.16 9.78 10.48
CA GLU A 18 8.50 9.26 10.22
C GLU A 18 9.04 8.43 11.39
N ALA A 19 8.55 8.65 12.62
CA ALA A 19 8.91 7.85 13.78
C ALA A 19 8.18 6.49 13.79
N ASP A 20 7.09 6.35 13.02
CA ASP A 20 6.23 5.16 13.01
C ASP A 20 5.69 4.85 11.61
N LEU A 21 6.60 4.40 10.75
CA LEU A 21 6.33 4.07 9.35
C LEU A 21 5.27 2.95 9.15
N TYR A 22 4.99 2.16 10.20
CA TYR A 22 4.07 1.03 10.16
C TYR A 22 2.66 1.39 10.64
N GLU A 23 2.40 2.62 11.12
CA GLU A 23 1.06 3.08 11.51
C GLU A 23 0.00 2.85 10.41
N PRO A 24 0.26 3.14 9.11
CA PRO A 24 -0.70 2.87 8.05
C PRO A 24 -0.97 1.37 7.84
N VAL A 25 0.04 0.52 8.06
CA VAL A 25 -0.08 -0.93 7.89
C VAL A 25 -0.94 -1.53 9.00
N ARG A 26 -0.72 -1.12 10.25
CA ARG A 26 -1.58 -1.51 11.39
C ARG A 26 -3.02 -1.10 11.16
N LEU A 27 -3.25 0.13 10.68
CA LEU A 27 -4.59 0.60 10.32
C LEU A 27 -5.26 -0.31 9.27
N TYR A 28 -4.52 -0.73 8.24
CA TYR A 28 -5.05 -1.66 7.24
C TYR A 28 -5.44 -3.00 7.86
N LEU A 29 -4.56 -3.60 8.67
CA LEU A 29 -4.81 -4.90 9.30
C LEU A 29 -6.05 -4.84 10.18
N GLU A 30 -6.13 -3.86 11.09
CA GLU A 30 -7.27 -3.68 11.99
C GLU A 30 -8.58 -3.48 11.22
N LYS A 31 -8.59 -2.63 10.18
CA LYS A 31 -9.79 -2.34 9.37
C LYS A 31 -10.28 -3.55 8.58
N ASN A 32 -9.41 -4.51 8.31
CA ASN A 32 -9.75 -5.74 7.60
C ASN A 32 -9.88 -6.95 8.54
N GLY A 33 -9.95 -6.72 9.86
CA GLY A 33 -10.14 -7.78 10.86
C GLY A 33 -8.94 -8.72 11.00
N ARG A 34 -7.74 -8.24 10.65
CA ARG A 34 -6.47 -8.96 10.75
C ARG A 34 -5.72 -8.53 12.00
N SER A 35 -4.88 -9.41 12.51
CA SER A 35 -4.10 -9.17 13.73
C SER A 35 -2.90 -8.28 13.40
N ILE A 36 -2.57 -7.32 14.26
CA ILE A 36 -1.41 -6.44 14.05
C ILE A 36 -0.10 -7.18 14.25
N GLU A 37 -0.12 -8.25 15.05
CA GLU A 37 0.99 -9.16 15.30
C GLU A 37 1.45 -9.89 14.03
N GLU A 38 0.65 -9.88 12.96
CA GLU A 38 1.08 -10.36 11.64
C GLU A 38 2.27 -9.58 11.07
N LEU A 39 2.49 -8.33 11.52
CA LEU A 39 3.68 -7.55 11.19
C LEU A 39 4.98 -8.14 11.75
N ASP A 40 4.89 -8.87 12.87
CA ASP A 40 6.04 -9.51 13.50
C ASP A 40 6.36 -10.87 12.85
N THR A 41 5.69 -11.18 11.73
CA THR A 41 5.87 -12.43 10.99
C THR A 41 6.41 -12.17 9.60
N ASP A 42 7.17 -13.11 9.05
CA ASP A 42 7.66 -13.04 7.67
C ASP A 42 6.56 -13.32 6.61
N ARG A 43 5.27 -13.25 6.99
CA ARG A 43 4.14 -13.55 6.09
C ARG A 43 3.87 -12.45 5.07
N HIS A 44 4.35 -11.23 5.32
CA HIS A 44 4.02 -10.03 4.55
C HIS A 44 5.28 -9.25 4.22
N PHE A 45 5.38 -8.77 2.99
CA PHE A 45 6.47 -7.87 2.61
C PHE A 45 5.95 -6.43 2.53
N VAL A 46 6.55 -5.55 3.33
CA VAL A 46 6.18 -4.12 3.38
C VAL A 46 7.33 -3.29 2.85
N HIS A 47 7.05 -2.39 1.92
CA HIS A 47 8.01 -1.39 1.47
C HIS A 47 7.34 -0.04 1.20
N ILE A 48 8.14 1.02 1.28
CA ILE A 48 7.69 2.40 1.05
C ILE A 48 8.25 2.86 -0.27
N GLN A 49 7.37 3.29 -1.18
CA GLN A 49 7.74 3.95 -2.41
C GLN A 49 7.61 5.46 -2.21
N PRO A 50 8.73 6.20 -2.16
CA PRO A 50 8.69 7.65 -2.02
C PRO A 50 8.08 8.32 -3.27
N PRO A 51 7.68 9.60 -3.17
CA PRO A 51 7.29 10.38 -4.34
C PRO A 51 8.44 10.42 -5.35
N ASN A 52 8.14 10.43 -6.65
CA ASN A 52 9.17 10.58 -7.69
C ASN A 52 9.88 11.95 -7.52
N PRO A 53 11.19 11.97 -7.21
CA PRO A 53 11.93 13.21 -6.95
C PRO A 53 12.16 14.03 -8.23
N ASP A 54 12.09 13.41 -9.41
CA ASP A 54 12.38 14.06 -10.70
C ASP A 54 11.18 14.87 -11.22
N ILE A 55 10.01 14.74 -10.59
CA ILE A 55 8.78 15.42 -10.99
C ILE A 55 8.31 16.29 -9.83
N PRO A 56 8.34 17.64 -9.97
CA PRO A 56 7.79 18.53 -8.95
C PRO A 56 6.32 18.23 -8.70
N GLN A 57 5.98 17.89 -7.46
CA GLN A 57 4.60 17.61 -7.03
C GLN A 57 4.16 18.66 -6.01
N VAL A 58 3.04 19.34 -6.27
CA VAL A 58 2.44 20.31 -5.33
C VAL A 58 1.94 19.64 -4.04
N ASP A 59 1.65 18.33 -4.12
CA ASP A 59 1.23 17.47 -3.01
C ASP A 59 1.95 16.12 -3.13
N PRO A 60 3.20 15.99 -2.69
CA PRO A 60 3.97 14.76 -2.81
C PRO A 60 3.21 13.61 -2.13
N LYS A 61 2.98 12.54 -2.90
CA LYS A 61 2.33 11.33 -2.40
C LYS A 61 3.34 10.21 -2.36
N LEU A 62 3.30 9.46 -1.27
CA LEU A 62 4.04 8.22 -1.11
C LEU A 62 3.08 7.03 -1.06
N HIS A 63 3.62 5.86 -1.34
CA HIS A 63 2.87 4.61 -1.27
C HIS A 63 3.51 3.66 -0.26
N VAL A 64 2.74 3.20 0.72
CA VAL A 64 3.10 2.03 1.52
C VAL A 64 2.50 0.82 0.83
N VAL A 65 3.37 -0.07 0.36
CA VAL A 65 2.99 -1.27 -0.38
C VAL A 65 3.14 -2.48 0.53
N ILE A 66 2.09 -3.30 0.60
CA ILE A 66 2.03 -4.52 1.41
C ILE A 66 1.71 -5.68 0.49
N ASP A 67 2.67 -6.58 0.30
CA ASP A 67 2.46 -7.84 -0.39
C ASP A 67 2.02 -8.90 0.62
N LEU A 68 0.70 -9.13 0.68
CA LEU A 68 0.09 -10.07 1.59
C LEU A 68 0.27 -11.49 1.09
N GLU A 69 1.02 -12.30 1.84
CA GLU A 69 1.18 -13.73 1.61
C GLU A 69 1.65 -14.06 0.20
N ALA A 70 2.47 -13.19 -0.38
CA ALA A 70 2.94 -13.31 -1.76
C ALA A 70 3.63 -14.65 -2.03
N GLU A 71 4.26 -15.25 -1.02
CA GLU A 71 4.86 -16.59 -1.12
C GLU A 71 3.84 -17.70 -1.42
N LYS A 72 2.57 -17.50 -1.08
CA LYS A 72 1.48 -18.45 -1.37
C LYS A 72 0.91 -18.27 -2.78
N TYR A 73 1.34 -17.24 -3.51
CA TYR A 73 0.89 -16.99 -4.88
C TYR A 73 1.66 -17.86 -5.87
N THR A 74 0.95 -18.66 -6.65
CA THR A 74 1.55 -19.59 -7.62
C THR A 74 1.83 -18.96 -8.98
N GLY A 75 1.38 -17.73 -9.22
CA GLY A 75 1.64 -16.97 -10.44
C GLY A 75 2.88 -16.07 -10.32
N LYS A 76 3.17 -15.32 -11.38
CA LYS A 76 4.19 -14.27 -11.31
C LYS A 76 3.61 -13.07 -10.58
N LEU A 77 4.33 -12.57 -9.58
CA LEU A 77 4.08 -11.23 -9.08
C LEU A 77 4.27 -10.28 -10.27
N GLY A 78 3.21 -9.59 -10.67
CA GLY A 78 3.12 -8.85 -11.92
C GLY A 78 1.83 -8.05 -11.99
N PRO A 79 1.49 -7.47 -13.16
CA PRO A 79 0.25 -6.71 -13.35
C PRO A 79 -1.03 -7.49 -13.02
N ASP A 80 -0.97 -8.83 -13.11
CA ASP A 80 -2.10 -9.74 -12.84
C ASP A 80 -2.17 -10.21 -11.38
N PHE A 81 -1.19 -9.87 -10.54
CA PHE A 81 -1.24 -10.17 -9.11
C PHE A 81 -2.38 -9.36 -8.48
N PRO A 82 -3.35 -9.98 -7.76
CA PRO A 82 -4.50 -9.29 -7.21
C PRO A 82 -4.07 -8.09 -6.36
N TYR A 83 -4.81 -6.98 -6.43
CA TYR A 83 -4.42 -5.77 -5.72
C TYR A 83 -5.60 -4.94 -5.22
N GLU A 84 -5.35 -4.16 -4.18
CA GLU A 84 -6.28 -3.21 -3.58
C GLU A 84 -5.56 -1.86 -3.35
N VAL A 85 -6.22 -0.75 -3.67
CA VAL A 85 -5.66 0.60 -3.43
C VAL A 85 -6.56 1.37 -2.46
N TYR A 86 -5.96 1.96 -1.45
CA TYR A 86 -6.64 2.78 -0.45
C TYR A 86 -6.02 4.18 -0.39
N ARG A 87 -6.86 5.19 -0.20
CA ARG A 87 -6.42 6.51 0.24
C ARG A 87 -6.31 6.49 1.75
N VAL A 88 -5.15 6.84 2.28
CA VAL A 88 -4.93 7.09 3.70
C VAL A 88 -4.66 8.59 3.87
N ARG A 89 -5.22 9.19 4.91
CA ARG A 89 -4.93 10.57 5.30
C ARG A 89 -5.08 10.77 6.80
N ARG A 90 -4.48 11.81 7.37
CA ARG A 90 -4.71 12.20 8.75
C ARG A 90 -5.92 13.14 8.84
N VAL A 91 -6.82 12.87 9.77
CA VAL A 91 -7.96 13.72 10.11
C VAL A 91 -8.01 13.82 11.63
N ASP A 92 -7.95 15.04 12.16
CA ASP A 92 -7.95 15.32 13.60
C ASP A 92 -6.89 14.51 14.36
N GLY A 93 -5.69 14.42 13.79
CA GLY A 93 -4.55 13.70 14.37
C GLY A 93 -4.57 12.17 14.19
N LYS A 94 -5.61 11.59 13.59
CA LYS A 94 -5.75 10.13 13.41
C LYS A 94 -5.72 9.73 11.94
N LEU A 95 -5.06 8.61 11.62
CA LEU A 95 -5.14 8.06 10.27
C LEU A 95 -6.53 7.47 9.99
N VAL A 96 -7.04 7.77 8.81
CA VAL A 96 -8.30 7.24 8.28
C VAL A 96 -8.08 6.68 6.87
N MET A 97 -8.74 5.56 6.58
CA MET A 97 -8.58 4.81 5.33
C MET A 97 -9.89 4.81 4.52
N PHE A 98 -9.80 5.13 3.23
CA PHE A 98 -10.90 5.12 2.27
C PHE A 98 -10.52 4.22 1.09
N GLY A 99 -11.40 3.28 0.72
CA GLY A 99 -11.18 2.44 -0.46
C GLY A 99 -11.34 3.23 -1.75
N PHE A 100 -10.42 3.07 -2.69
CA PHE A 100 -10.73 3.38 -4.08
C PHE A 100 -11.53 2.22 -4.66
N LYS A 101 -12.68 2.51 -5.26
CA LYS A 101 -13.42 1.55 -6.07
C LYS A 101 -13.50 2.07 -7.48
N ASP A 102 -13.17 1.21 -8.42
CA ASP A 102 -13.41 1.30 -9.86
C ASP A 102 -13.43 2.70 -10.50
N GLY A 103 -12.34 3.01 -11.20
CA GLY A 103 -12.24 4.14 -12.09
C GLY A 103 -11.05 4.02 -13.03
N ALA A 104 -11.07 4.73 -14.16
CA ALA A 104 -9.96 4.72 -15.13
C ALA A 104 -8.62 5.12 -14.49
N TRP A 105 -8.66 6.02 -13.50
CA TRP A 105 -7.48 6.39 -12.72
C TRP A 105 -6.89 5.21 -11.94
N TYR A 106 -7.73 4.40 -11.29
CA TYR A 106 -7.31 3.23 -10.51
C TYR A 106 -6.59 2.21 -11.40
N GLN A 107 -7.16 1.89 -12.56
CA GLN A 107 -6.59 0.95 -13.51
C GLN A 107 -5.25 1.44 -14.10
N ASN A 108 -5.14 2.73 -14.42
CA ASN A 108 -3.89 3.32 -14.91
C ASN A 108 -2.79 3.37 -13.84
N PHE A 109 -3.16 3.75 -12.62
CA PHE A 109 -2.24 3.80 -11.48
C PHE A 109 -1.64 2.44 -11.16
N VAL A 110 -2.44 1.38 -11.25
CA VAL A 110 -1.96 0.03 -10.99
C VAL A 110 -0.98 -0.41 -12.06
N ARG A 111 -1.28 -0.16 -13.33
CA ARG A 111 -0.37 -0.51 -14.44
C ARG A 111 1.00 0.17 -14.28
N SER A 112 1.05 1.42 -13.81
CA SER A 112 2.33 2.12 -13.58
C SER A 112 3.06 1.60 -12.33
N THR A 113 2.34 1.35 -11.23
CA THR A 113 2.96 0.95 -9.95
C THR A 113 3.35 -0.52 -9.93
N GLY A 114 2.59 -1.36 -10.64
CA GLY A 114 2.92 -2.77 -10.86
C GLY A 114 4.18 -2.96 -11.68
N ALA A 115 4.59 -2.01 -12.53
CA ALA A 115 5.85 -2.11 -13.27
C ALA A 115 7.09 -1.75 -12.42
N GLN A 116 6.96 -0.83 -11.46
CA GLN A 116 8.10 -0.32 -10.67
C GLN A 116 8.54 -1.25 -9.53
N ALA A 117 7.67 -2.16 -9.07
CA ALA A 117 8.00 -3.07 -7.97
C ALA A 117 8.83 -4.31 -8.38
N PHE A 118 9.24 -4.42 -9.65
CA PHE A 118 9.98 -5.57 -10.20
C PHE A 118 11.41 -5.25 -10.68
N GLU A 119 11.90 -4.03 -10.46
CA GLU A 119 13.23 -3.60 -10.92
C GLU A 119 14.24 -3.37 -9.78
N SER A 120 13.94 -3.75 -8.53
CA SER A 120 14.90 -3.68 -7.40
C SER A 120 15.44 -5.06 -7.00
#